data_AF-A0A4Q9L0N9-F1
#
_entry.id   AF-A0A4Q9L0N9-F1
#
_cell.length_a   1.000
_cell.length_b   1.000
_cell.length_c   1.000
_cell.angle_alpha   90.00
_cell.angle_beta   90.00
_cell.angle_gamma   90.00
#
_symmetry.space_group_name_H-M   'P 1'
#
loop_
_entity.id
_entity.type
_entity.pdbx_description
1 polymer ?
#
loop_
_entity_poly.entity_id
_entity_poly.type
_entity_poly.pdbx_seq_one_letter_code
_entity_poly.pdbx_strand_id
1 'polypeptide(L)'
;MSPEEEEKNEENPSILKLHIYTSRKYKTDVLQPQKELTDGNLRSSSKYKKERREIVSWSDEEIDALQKGVEKYGYGKWKAIFLDLDFKFHTSRNPSDLKDKYRLLTKKTSYYALKKQDFVVVDNEWNYLTDSLGKYDVYKEKFPHDACERAAILHCKSTLDGSIIRLMSLSNQSVMHVYEVFIIEEGCNKYKVRKISTLTRST
;
A
#
# COMPACT_ATOMS: atom_id res chain seq x y z
N MET A 1 27.64 -21.25 -48.56
CA MET A 1 28.01 -19.84 -48.35
C MET A 1 27.11 -19.30 -47.24
N SER A 2 27.59 -19.39 -46.00
CA SER A 2 27.27 -18.38 -44.96
C SER A 2 28.31 -17.24 -45.10
N PRO A 3 28.02 -16.01 -44.63
CA PRO A 3 28.12 -15.59 -43.21
C PRO A 3 26.85 -14.83 -42.71
N GLU A 4 26.44 -14.90 -41.43
CA GLU A 4 26.73 -13.97 -40.28
C GLU A 4 26.18 -12.54 -40.53
N GLU A 5 25.45 -11.81 -39.66
CA GLU A 5 25.48 -11.55 -38.19
C GLU A 5 24.04 -11.15 -37.74
N GLU A 6 23.46 -11.54 -36.60
CA GLU A 6 23.69 -11.15 -35.18
C GLU A 6 23.52 -9.65 -34.81
N GLU A 7 22.38 -9.26 -34.21
CA GLU A 7 22.29 -8.22 -33.15
C GLU A 7 20.90 -8.26 -32.46
N LYS A 8 20.75 -8.95 -31.31
CA LYS A 8 20.75 -8.48 -29.90
C LYS A 8 19.57 -7.59 -29.44
N ASN A 9 18.77 -8.21 -28.55
CA ASN A 9 18.22 -7.74 -27.28
C ASN A 9 18.13 -6.22 -27.01
N GLU A 10 16.92 -5.75 -26.70
CA GLU A 10 16.71 -4.70 -25.69
C GLU A 10 15.31 -4.81 -25.02
N GLU A 11 15.36 -5.22 -23.76
CA GLU A 11 14.60 -4.73 -22.60
C GLU A 11 13.05 -4.79 -22.52
N ASN A 12 12.64 -5.81 -21.75
CA ASN A 12 11.53 -5.82 -20.79
C ASN A 12 11.40 -4.49 -20.00
N PRO A 13 10.17 -4.00 -19.72
CA PRO A 13 9.75 -4.10 -18.33
C PRO A 13 8.27 -4.49 -18.17
N SER A 14 8.14 -5.73 -17.71
CA SER A 14 7.13 -6.35 -16.89
C SER A 14 6.15 -5.35 -16.31
N ILE A 15 5.07 -5.14 -17.04
CA ILE A 15 3.84 -4.51 -16.58
C ILE A 15 3.30 -5.38 -15.45
N LEU A 16 3.78 -5.12 -14.22
CA LEU A 16 3.15 -5.64 -13.02
C LEU A 16 1.79 -4.94 -12.91
N LYS A 17 0.76 -5.65 -13.36
CA LYS A 17 -0.66 -5.39 -13.07
C LYS A 17 -0.83 -5.27 -11.55
N LEU A 18 -0.70 -4.06 -11.02
CA LEU A 18 -1.11 -3.72 -9.67
C LEU A 18 -2.63 -3.82 -9.61
N HIS A 19 -3.11 -4.95 -9.10
CA HIS A 19 -4.51 -5.15 -8.76
C HIS A 19 -4.85 -4.23 -7.57
N ILE A 20 -5.34 -3.04 -7.92
CA ILE A 20 -6.29 -2.18 -7.19
C ILE A 20 -6.57 -2.64 -5.74
N TYR A 21 -5.85 -2.05 -4.78
CA TYR A 21 -6.22 -2.07 -3.37
C TYR A 21 -6.58 -0.67 -2.90
N THR A 22 -7.54 -0.04 -3.58
CA THR A 22 -8.13 1.22 -3.16
C THR A 22 -9.64 1.15 -3.35
N SER A 23 -10.34 0.56 -2.38
CA SER A 23 -11.78 0.80 -2.16
C SER A 23 -12.18 0.29 -0.78
N ARG A 24 -11.80 1.02 0.27
CA ARG A 24 -12.46 0.91 1.57
C ARG A 24 -12.27 2.16 2.44
N LYS A 25 -12.78 3.28 1.97
CA LYS A 25 -13.34 4.41 2.74
C LYS A 25 -14.35 4.97 1.73
N TYR A 26 -15.67 4.89 1.87
CA TYR A 26 -16.57 5.28 2.95
C TYR A 26 -17.89 4.48 2.75
N LYS A 27 -18.53 4.02 3.83
CA LYS A 27 -19.93 3.59 3.79
C LYS A 27 -20.69 4.58 4.65
N THR A 28 -21.31 5.57 4.02
CA THR A 28 -22.24 6.50 4.67
C THR A 28 -23.56 5.76 4.91
N ASP A 29 -24.06 5.84 6.15
CA ASP A 29 -25.35 5.29 6.56
C ASP A 29 -26.49 5.93 5.75
N VAL A 30 -27.09 5.15 4.86
CA VAL A 30 -28.38 5.46 4.25
C VAL A 30 -29.36 4.42 4.77
N LEU A 31 -30.21 4.85 5.71
CA LEU A 31 -31.38 4.10 6.13
C LEU A 31 -32.30 3.91 4.91
N GLN A 32 -32.61 2.66 4.56
CA GLN A 32 -33.65 2.34 3.59
C GLN A 32 -34.74 1.46 4.22
N PRO A 33 -36.00 1.62 3.79
CA PRO A 33 -37.19 1.28 4.58
C PRO A 33 -37.53 -0.20 4.51
N GLN A 34 -38.20 -0.70 5.56
CA GLN A 34 -38.66 -2.08 5.64
C GLN A 34 -39.73 -2.38 4.58
N LYS A 35 -39.58 -3.50 3.87
CA LYS A 35 -40.60 -4.04 2.97
C LYS A 35 -41.23 -5.27 3.63
N GLU A 36 -42.55 -5.20 3.77
CA GLU A 36 -43.42 -6.16 4.43
C GLU A 36 -43.38 -7.56 3.80
N LEU A 37 -43.61 -8.56 4.66
CA LEU A 37 -43.62 -9.98 4.35
C LEU A 37 -44.94 -10.36 3.67
N THR A 38 -44.88 -11.00 2.50
CA THR A 38 -45.97 -11.86 2.02
C THR A 38 -45.44 -13.24 1.63
N ASP A 39 -46.21 -14.23 2.05
CA ASP A 39 -45.96 -15.66 2.07
C ASP A 39 -46.06 -16.27 0.66
N GLY A 40 -45.20 -17.24 0.32
CA GLY A 40 -45.25 -17.88 -1.00
C GLY A 40 -43.97 -18.58 -1.46
N ASN A 41 -43.75 -19.78 -0.92
CA ASN A 41 -43.04 -20.93 -1.50
C ASN A 41 -42.26 -20.73 -2.83
N LEU A 42 -40.93 -20.60 -2.75
CA LEU A 42 -40.00 -20.86 -3.85
C LEU A 42 -38.85 -21.72 -3.35
N ARG A 43 -38.84 -22.99 -3.77
CA ARG A 43 -37.66 -23.88 -3.76
C ARG A 43 -36.53 -23.19 -4.53
N SER A 44 -35.69 -22.44 -3.82
CA SER A 44 -34.46 -21.87 -4.36
C SER A 44 -33.29 -22.49 -3.63
N SER A 45 -32.37 -23.08 -4.40
CA SER A 45 -31.03 -23.40 -3.94
C SER A 45 -30.37 -22.09 -3.51
N SER A 46 -30.56 -21.70 -2.25
CA SER A 46 -29.86 -20.59 -1.65
C SER A 46 -28.40 -21.04 -1.52
N LYS A 47 -27.63 -20.73 -2.57
CA LYS A 47 -26.21 -20.38 -2.42
C LYS A 47 -26.16 -19.29 -1.34
N TYR A 48 -26.16 -19.69 -0.08
CA TYR A 48 -25.95 -18.79 1.04
C TYR A 48 -24.64 -18.07 0.74
N LYS A 49 -24.74 -16.79 0.37
CA LYS A 49 -23.58 -15.91 0.23
C LYS A 49 -22.98 -15.85 1.63
N LYS A 50 -22.01 -16.73 1.90
CA LYS A 50 -21.31 -16.75 3.18
C LYS A 50 -20.78 -15.34 3.41
N GLU A 51 -21.23 -14.71 4.48
CA GLU A 51 -20.81 -13.37 4.82
C GLU A 51 -19.28 -13.35 4.84
N ARG A 52 -18.69 -12.37 4.16
CA ARG A 52 -17.23 -12.29 4.11
C ARG A 52 -16.76 -11.96 5.52
N ARG A 53 -15.85 -12.79 6.05
CA ARG A 53 -15.18 -12.51 7.33
C ARG A 53 -14.67 -11.07 7.34
N GLU A 54 -14.78 -10.42 8.50
CA GLU A 54 -14.19 -9.11 8.69
C GLU A 54 -12.69 -9.16 8.40
N ILE A 55 -12.22 -8.18 7.63
CA ILE A 55 -10.81 -8.09 7.25
C ILE A 55 -10.08 -7.40 8.39
N VAL A 56 -9.36 -8.18 9.20
CA VAL A 56 -8.53 -7.67 10.30
C VAL A 56 -7.09 -7.50 9.81
N SER A 57 -6.52 -6.31 9.99
CA SER A 57 -5.11 -6.03 9.72
C SER A 57 -4.21 -6.84 10.64
N TRP A 58 -3.03 -7.24 10.16
CA TRP A 58 -2.06 -7.96 10.98
C TRP A 58 -1.30 -6.96 11.85
N SER A 59 -1.21 -7.22 13.16
CA SER A 59 -0.37 -6.42 14.05
C SER A 59 1.10 -6.82 13.93
N ASP A 60 2.00 -5.94 14.39
CA ASP A 60 3.43 -6.24 14.42
C ASP A 60 3.74 -7.40 15.39
N GLU A 61 2.99 -7.52 16.50
CA GLU A 61 3.07 -8.63 17.44
C GLU A 61 2.71 -9.98 16.79
N GLU A 62 1.63 -10.03 16.00
CA GLU A 62 1.25 -11.24 15.27
C GLU A 62 2.32 -11.63 14.23
N ILE A 63 2.95 -10.64 13.59
CA ILE A 63 4.01 -10.85 12.60
C ILE A 63 5.27 -11.43 13.27
N ASP A 64 5.68 -10.87 14.40
CA ASP A 64 6.81 -11.35 15.20
C ASP A 64 6.55 -12.77 15.73
N ALA A 65 5.36 -13.02 16.27
CA ALA A 65 4.94 -14.35 16.72
C ALA A 65 4.96 -15.38 15.58
N LEU A 66 4.52 -15.00 14.37
CA LEU A 66 4.57 -15.87 13.20
C LEU A 66 6.02 -16.16 12.78
N GLN A 67 6.91 -15.17 12.81
CA GLN A 67 8.32 -15.37 12.47
C GLN A 67 9.02 -16.30 13.47
N LYS A 68 8.87 -16.03 14.77
CA LYS A 68 9.39 -16.88 15.86
C LYS A 68 8.79 -18.29 15.83
N GLY A 69 7.51 -18.42 15.51
CA GLY A 69 6.86 -19.72 15.37
C GLY A 69 7.43 -20.53 14.22
N VAL A 70 7.73 -19.90 13.08
CA VAL A 70 8.39 -20.58 11.96
C VAL A 70 9.84 -20.94 12.30
N GLU A 71 10.54 -20.12 13.07
CA GLU A 71 11.88 -20.43 13.57
C GLU A 71 11.88 -21.61 14.56
N LYS A 72 10.90 -21.66 15.49
CA LYS A 72 10.77 -22.72 16.52
C LYS A 72 10.27 -24.06 15.95
N TYR A 73 9.23 -24.05 15.13
CA TYR A 73 8.56 -25.27 14.63
C TYR A 73 8.98 -25.69 13.22
N GLY A 74 9.57 -24.76 12.45
CA GLY A 74 9.91 -24.95 11.05
C GLY A 74 8.77 -24.57 10.09
N TYR A 75 9.16 -24.34 8.83
CA TYR A 75 8.26 -23.97 7.75
C TYR A 75 7.21 -25.06 7.49
N GLY A 76 5.94 -24.67 7.31
CA GLY A 76 4.85 -25.60 6.99
C GLY A 76 4.07 -26.12 8.20
N LYS A 77 4.59 -25.96 9.42
CA LYS A 77 3.94 -26.40 10.67
C LYS A 77 2.93 -25.38 11.22
N TRP A 78 2.11 -24.79 10.34
CA TRP A 78 1.19 -23.70 10.67
C TRP A 78 0.18 -24.02 11.78
N LYS A 79 -0.33 -25.26 11.82
CA LYS A 79 -1.24 -25.71 12.88
C LYS A 79 -0.55 -25.76 14.24
N ALA A 80 0.71 -26.19 14.30
CA ALA A 80 1.47 -26.25 15.54
C ALA A 80 1.77 -24.83 16.04
N ILE A 81 2.17 -23.93 15.13
CA ILE A 81 2.40 -22.51 15.44
C ILE A 81 1.12 -21.85 15.95
N PHE A 82 -0.03 -22.11 15.32
CA PHE A 82 -1.31 -21.51 15.71
C PHE A 82 -1.85 -22.02 17.06
N LEU A 83 -1.54 -23.26 17.43
CA LEU A 83 -1.99 -23.87 18.68
C LEU A 83 -1.07 -23.52 19.87
N ASP A 84 0.13 -23.00 19.61
CA ASP A 84 1.07 -22.61 20.65
C ASP A 84 0.54 -21.38 21.40
N LEU A 85 0.37 -21.51 22.72
CA LEU A 85 -0.10 -20.44 23.60
C LEU A 85 0.93 -19.31 23.76
N ASP A 86 2.20 -19.57 23.45
CA ASP A 86 3.24 -18.55 23.44
C ASP A 86 2.99 -17.51 22.33
N PHE A 87 2.26 -17.87 21.28
CA PHE A 87 1.99 -17.02 20.13
C PHE A 87 0.55 -16.52 20.11
N LYS A 88 0.38 -15.22 20.34
CA LYS A 88 -0.93 -14.58 20.35
C LYS A 88 -1.34 -14.18 18.93
N PHE A 89 -2.28 -14.93 18.36
CA PHE A 89 -2.95 -14.59 17.11
C PHE A 89 -4.37 -14.10 17.36
N HIS A 90 -4.88 -13.24 16.48
CA HIS A 90 -6.26 -12.81 16.55
C HIS A 90 -7.22 -14.00 16.38
N THR A 91 -8.32 -14.03 17.12
CA THR A 91 -9.27 -15.17 17.18
C THR A 91 -9.90 -15.53 15.83
N SER A 92 -9.97 -14.56 14.91
CA SER A 92 -10.49 -14.76 13.55
C SER A 92 -9.50 -15.39 12.55
N ARG A 93 -8.24 -15.57 12.95
CA ARG A 93 -7.17 -16.16 12.11
C ARG A 93 -7.30 -17.67 12.05
N ASN A 94 -6.79 -18.24 10.97
CA ASN A 94 -6.64 -19.67 10.80
C ASN A 94 -5.23 -20.03 10.31
N PRO A 95 -4.82 -21.31 10.38
CA PRO A 95 -3.50 -21.74 9.92
C PRO A 95 -3.19 -21.44 8.44
N SER A 96 -4.20 -21.38 7.58
CA SER A 96 -4.03 -20.97 6.18
C SER A 96 -3.69 -19.48 6.06
N ASP A 97 -4.30 -18.63 6.89
CA ASP A 97 -4.01 -17.20 6.95
C ASP A 97 -2.54 -16.98 7.37
N LEU A 98 -2.01 -17.79 8.31
CA LEU A 98 -0.59 -17.78 8.72
C LEU A 98 0.35 -18.15 7.55
N LYS A 99 0.05 -19.24 6.83
CA LYS A 99 0.81 -19.65 5.64
C LYS A 99 0.87 -18.52 4.62
N ASP A 100 -0.27 -17.93 4.29
CA ASP A 100 -0.34 -16.84 3.31
C ASP A 100 0.37 -15.59 3.78
N LYS A 101 0.26 -15.24 5.06
CA LYS A 101 0.99 -14.12 5.65
C LYS A 101 2.50 -14.35 5.56
N TYR A 102 2.99 -15.51 5.94
CA TYR A 102 4.42 -15.82 5.88
C TYR A 102 4.96 -15.79 4.44
N ARG A 103 4.18 -16.28 3.47
CA ARG A 103 4.50 -16.15 2.04
C ARG A 103 4.58 -14.69 1.60
N LEU A 104 3.77 -13.79 2.14
CA LEU A 104 3.88 -12.36 1.87
C LEU A 104 5.12 -11.76 2.54
N LEU A 105 5.42 -12.11 3.79
CA LEU A 105 6.60 -11.61 4.51
C LEU A 105 7.92 -11.95 3.79
N THR A 106 8.00 -13.12 3.17
CA THR A 106 9.20 -13.62 2.49
C THR A 106 9.39 -13.05 1.08
N LYS A 107 8.37 -12.46 0.47
CA LYS A 107 8.50 -11.86 -0.86
C LYS A 107 9.25 -10.54 -0.78
N LYS A 108 10.36 -10.41 -1.52
CA LYS A 108 11.16 -9.17 -1.62
C LYS A 108 10.34 -7.96 -2.09
N THR A 109 9.39 -8.18 -2.99
CA THR A 109 8.49 -7.14 -3.52
C THR A 109 7.30 -6.85 -2.61
N SER A 110 7.19 -7.52 -1.45
CA SER A 110 6.10 -7.27 -0.53
C SER A 110 6.29 -5.97 0.24
N TYR A 111 5.17 -5.37 0.62
CA TYR A 111 5.13 -4.24 1.55
C TYR A 111 5.94 -4.48 2.84
N TYR A 112 5.98 -5.72 3.32
CA TYR A 112 6.59 -6.07 4.60
C TYR A 112 8.12 -6.15 4.53
N ALA A 113 8.67 -6.57 3.39
CA ALA A 113 10.11 -6.65 3.18
C ALA A 113 10.74 -5.28 2.87
N LEU A 114 9.94 -4.31 2.42
CA LEU A 114 10.43 -2.98 2.05
C LEU A 114 10.78 -2.13 3.28
N LYS A 115 11.99 -1.57 3.25
CA LYS A 115 12.47 -0.63 4.26
C LYS A 115 11.93 0.77 3.97
N LYS A 116 11.75 1.57 5.03
CA LYS A 116 11.46 2.99 4.88
C LYS A 116 12.68 3.70 4.27
N GLN A 117 12.42 4.69 3.43
CA GLN A 117 13.38 5.54 2.77
C GLN A 117 13.06 7.00 3.11
N ASP A 118 14.06 7.85 3.00
CA ASP A 118 13.93 9.27 3.26
C ASP A 118 13.60 9.99 1.95
N PHE A 119 12.43 10.64 1.91
CA PHE A 119 11.96 11.44 0.79
C PHE A 119 12.01 12.92 1.12
N VAL A 120 12.37 13.75 0.15
CA VAL A 120 12.43 15.21 0.29
C VAL A 120 11.63 15.86 -0.82
N VAL A 121 10.98 16.98 -0.51
CA VAL A 121 10.24 17.77 -1.50
C VAL A 121 11.21 18.64 -2.28
N VAL A 122 11.05 18.64 -3.60
CA VAL A 122 11.92 19.35 -4.53
C VAL A 122 11.14 20.29 -5.43
N ASP A 123 11.83 21.26 -6.02
CA ASP A 123 11.30 22.11 -7.07
C ASP A 123 11.35 21.41 -8.45
N ASN A 124 11.07 22.16 -9.52
CA ASN A 124 11.15 21.70 -10.91
C ASN A 124 12.60 21.54 -11.42
N GLU A 125 13.58 22.11 -10.73
CA GLU A 125 15.00 22.13 -11.10
C GLU A 125 15.84 21.15 -10.25
N TRP A 126 15.17 20.26 -9.50
CA TRP A 126 15.78 19.25 -8.64
C TRP A 126 16.44 19.81 -7.38
N ASN A 127 16.16 21.05 -7.00
CA ASN A 127 16.65 21.63 -5.75
C ASN A 127 15.69 21.32 -4.60
N TYR A 128 16.22 21.22 -3.38
CA TYR A 128 15.42 20.99 -2.18
C TYR A 128 14.57 22.22 -1.85
N LEU A 129 13.29 21.99 -1.54
CA LEU A 129 12.46 23.06 -0.97
C LEU A 129 12.84 23.28 0.49
N THR A 130 13.50 24.40 0.75
CA THR A 130 13.91 24.81 2.09
C THR A 130 13.02 25.92 2.64
N ASP A 131 12.91 25.99 3.96
CA ASP A 131 12.34 27.12 4.68
C ASP A 131 13.28 28.35 4.64
N SER A 132 12.86 29.45 5.28
CA SER A 132 13.66 30.69 5.39
C SER A 132 14.97 30.53 6.15
N LEU A 133 15.16 29.42 6.85
CA LEU A 133 16.38 29.08 7.58
C LEU A 133 17.27 28.11 6.80
N GLY A 134 16.90 27.75 5.56
CA GLY A 134 17.64 26.80 4.73
C GLY A 134 17.42 25.33 5.12
N LYS A 135 16.42 25.01 5.94
CA LYS A 135 16.09 23.66 6.36
C LYS A 135 15.01 23.06 5.46
N TYR A 136 15.16 21.78 5.10
CA TYR A 136 14.17 21.03 4.33
C TYR A 136 13.52 19.92 5.18
N ASP A 137 12.30 19.55 4.83
CA ASP A 137 11.56 18.48 5.49
C ASP A 137 11.88 17.11 4.88
N VAL A 138 12.06 16.13 5.76
CA VAL A 138 12.37 14.74 5.39
C VAL A 138 11.22 13.82 5.80
N TYR A 139 10.72 13.07 4.82
CA TYR A 139 9.58 12.17 4.92
C TYR A 139 10.04 10.73 4.90
N LYS A 140 10.08 10.09 6.08
CA LYS A 140 10.51 8.69 6.21
C LYS A 140 9.35 7.72 5.96
N GLU A 141 9.20 7.31 4.70
CA GLU A 141 8.13 6.41 4.26
C GLU A 141 8.63 5.27 3.36
N LYS A 142 7.81 4.25 3.14
CA LYS A 142 8.19 3.12 2.26
C LYS A 142 8.07 3.43 0.78
N PHE A 143 7.15 4.34 0.43
CA PHE A 143 6.85 4.67 -0.95
C PHE A 143 6.74 6.18 -1.14
N PRO A 144 7.06 6.70 -2.34
CA PRO A 144 6.91 8.11 -2.65
C PRO A 144 5.47 8.61 -2.53
N HIS A 145 4.48 7.74 -2.78
CA HIS A 145 3.07 8.06 -2.62
C HIS A 145 2.73 8.43 -1.17
N ASP A 146 3.14 7.60 -0.21
CA ASP A 146 2.86 7.80 1.21
C ASP A 146 3.59 9.05 1.74
N ALA A 147 4.82 9.27 1.26
CA ALA A 147 5.55 10.51 1.52
C ALA A 147 4.80 11.75 0.99
N CYS A 148 4.17 11.64 -0.19
CA CYS A 148 3.38 12.74 -0.77
C CYS A 148 2.12 13.03 0.02
N GLU A 149 1.39 12.00 0.45
CA GLU A 149 0.22 12.16 1.30
C GLU A 149 0.62 12.84 2.62
N ARG A 150 1.75 12.44 3.19
CA ARG A 150 2.29 13.05 4.41
C ARG A 150 2.72 14.51 4.20
N ALA A 151 3.37 14.81 3.09
CA ALA A 151 3.76 16.16 2.72
C ALA A 151 2.54 17.06 2.48
N ALA A 152 1.51 16.55 1.81
CA ALA A 152 0.25 17.27 1.60
C ALA A 152 -0.42 17.66 2.92
N ILE A 153 -0.47 16.73 3.88
CA ILE A 153 -1.05 16.99 5.21
C ILE A 153 -0.27 18.07 5.98
N LEU A 154 1.06 18.12 5.82
CA LEU A 154 1.93 19.03 6.60
C LEU A 154 2.11 20.40 5.94
N HIS A 155 2.18 20.48 4.61
CA HIS A 155 2.50 21.72 3.90
C HIS A 155 1.28 22.45 3.29
N CYS A 156 0.20 21.75 2.92
CA CYS A 156 -0.91 22.38 2.22
C CYS A 156 -2.01 22.87 3.18
N LYS A 157 -2.12 24.19 3.34
CA LYS A 157 -3.32 24.84 3.90
C LYS A 157 -4.47 24.79 2.88
N SER A 158 -5.71 24.94 3.34
CA SER A 158 -7.01 24.69 2.65
C SER A 158 -7.27 25.38 1.29
N THR A 159 -6.26 25.94 0.62
CA THR A 159 -6.38 26.82 -0.56
C THR A 159 -5.61 26.27 -1.77
N LEU A 160 -5.33 24.97 -1.81
CA LEU A 160 -4.34 24.38 -2.73
C LEU A 160 -4.87 23.13 -3.47
N ASP A 161 -6.15 23.14 -3.86
CA ASP A 161 -6.69 22.11 -4.76
C ASP A 161 -5.98 22.16 -6.12
N GLY A 162 -5.44 21.03 -6.59
CA GLY A 162 -4.66 20.94 -7.83
C GLY A 162 -3.17 21.25 -7.69
N SER A 163 -2.64 21.32 -6.47
CA SER A 163 -1.20 21.62 -6.27
C SER A 163 -0.31 20.44 -6.62
N ILE A 164 0.87 20.75 -7.17
CA ILE A 164 1.86 19.75 -7.57
C ILE A 164 2.94 19.62 -6.50
N ILE A 165 3.12 18.41 -5.97
CA ILE A 165 4.21 18.04 -5.08
C ILE A 165 5.20 17.16 -5.85
N ARG A 166 6.48 17.51 -5.78
CA ARG A 166 7.57 16.71 -6.37
C ARG A 166 8.42 16.14 -5.24
N LEU A 167 8.69 14.85 -5.30
CA LEU A 167 9.45 14.12 -4.28
C LEU A 167 10.63 13.39 -4.90
N MET A 168 11.71 13.32 -4.13
CA MET A 168 12.91 12.58 -4.47
C MET A 168 13.35 11.76 -3.28
N SER A 169 13.90 10.56 -3.53
CA SER A 169 14.55 9.79 -2.47
C SER A 169 15.97 10.29 -2.25
N LEU A 170 16.40 10.48 -1.01
CA LEU A 170 17.79 10.80 -0.70
C LEU A 170 18.77 9.69 -1.13
N SER A 171 18.29 8.44 -1.16
CA SER A 171 19.08 7.29 -1.61
C SER A 171 19.18 7.17 -3.14
N ASN A 172 18.23 7.76 -3.88
CA ASN A 172 18.21 7.74 -5.32
C ASN A 172 17.77 9.10 -5.87
N GLN A 173 18.75 9.98 -6.05
CA GLN A 173 18.54 11.36 -6.48
C GLN A 173 18.35 11.51 -8.00
N SER A 174 18.44 10.41 -8.76
CA SER A 174 18.20 10.44 -10.21
C SER A 174 16.72 10.30 -10.57
N VAL A 175 15.83 10.05 -9.59
CA VAL A 175 14.40 9.84 -9.83
C VAL A 175 13.58 10.86 -9.05
N MET A 176 12.74 11.60 -9.77
CA MET A 176 11.76 12.52 -9.21
C MET A 176 10.35 11.98 -9.46
N HIS A 177 9.55 11.90 -8.41
CA HIS A 177 8.15 11.51 -8.49
C HIS A 177 7.27 12.74 -8.40
N VAL A 178 6.35 12.89 -9.35
CA VAL A 178 5.47 14.05 -9.44
C VAL A 178 4.05 13.63 -9.13
N TYR A 179 3.44 14.32 -8.18
CA TYR A 179 2.09 14.06 -7.70
C TYR A 179 1.25 15.34 -7.72
N GLU A 180 -0.03 15.17 -7.94
CA GLU A 180 -1.05 16.21 -7.80
C GLU A 180 -1.87 15.95 -6.54
N VAL A 181 -2.18 16.99 -5.80
CA VAL A 181 -2.95 16.92 -4.56
C VAL A 181 -4.33 17.53 -4.77
N PHE A 182 -5.36 16.78 -4.38
CA PHE A 182 -6.75 17.20 -4.38
C PHE A 182 -7.30 17.25 -2.96
N ILE A 183 -8.10 18.27 -2.68
CA ILE A 183 -8.80 18.38 -1.39
C ILE A 183 -10.15 17.64 -1.52
N ILE A 184 -10.43 16.70 -0.62
CA ILE A 184 -11.67 15.91 -0.71
C ILE A 184 -12.86 16.68 -0.13
N GLU A 185 -12.63 17.42 0.96
CA GLU A 185 -13.66 18.13 1.71
C GLU A 185 -13.01 19.32 2.42
N GLU A 186 -13.43 20.53 2.06
CA GLU A 186 -12.89 21.78 2.57
C GLU A 186 -13.04 21.84 4.11
N GLY A 187 -11.93 21.99 4.83
CA GLY A 187 -11.91 22.09 6.29
C GLY A 187 -11.57 20.81 7.05
N CYS A 188 -11.55 19.65 6.39
CA CYS A 188 -10.91 18.46 6.94
C CYS A 188 -9.59 18.23 6.21
N ASN A 189 -8.49 17.98 6.94
CA ASN A 189 -7.17 17.70 6.37
C ASN A 189 -7.13 16.33 5.65
N LYS A 190 -8.13 16.04 4.81
CA LYS A 190 -8.24 14.86 3.97
C LYS A 190 -7.87 15.24 2.54
N TYR A 191 -6.76 14.69 2.10
CA TYR A 191 -6.23 14.90 0.76
C TYR A 191 -6.26 13.60 -0.02
N LYS A 192 -6.38 13.71 -1.34
CA LYS A 192 -6.16 12.62 -2.27
C LYS A 192 -4.98 13.00 -3.15
N VAL A 193 -3.98 12.13 -3.22
CA VAL A 193 -2.85 12.33 -4.13
C VAL A 193 -3.00 11.46 -5.38
N ARG A 194 -2.63 12.02 -6.54
CA ARG A 194 -2.64 11.33 -7.83
C ARG A 194 -1.24 11.38 -8.41
N LYS A 195 -0.72 10.24 -8.85
CA LYS A 195 0.58 10.19 -9.54
C LYS A 195 0.44 10.80 -10.93
N ILE A 196 1.24 11.82 -11.23
CA ILE A 196 1.32 12.42 -12.57
C ILE A 196 2.39 11.70 -13.40
N SER A 197 3.63 11.69 -12.92
CA SER A 197 4.75 11.14 -13.68
C SER A 197 5.91 10.71 -12.79
N THR A 198 6.94 10.13 -13.41
CA THR A 198 8.23 9.87 -12.79
C THR A 198 9.29 10.34 -13.77
N LEU A 199 10.03 11.37 -13.38
CA LEU A 199 11.10 11.96 -14.17
C LEU A 199 12.41 11.32 -13.76
N THR A 200 13.28 11.06 -14.73
CA THR A 200 14.62 10.55 -14.52
C THR A 200 15.61 11.61 -14.97
N ARG A 201 16.64 11.86 -14.16
CA ARG A 201 17.74 12.75 -14.54
C ARG A 201 18.72 11.94 -15.37
N SER A 202 18.81 12.25 -16.66
CA SER A 202 19.88 11.73 -17.51
C SER A 202 21.22 12.17 -16.93
N THR A 203 22.09 11.21 -16.63
CA THR A 203 23.48 11.45 -16.24
C THR A 203 24.31 11.88 -17.43
#